data_AF-A0A0B1T023-F1
#
_entry.id   AF-A0A0B1T023-F1
#
_cell.length_a   1.000
_cell.length_b   1.000
_cell.length_c   1.000
_cell.angle_alpha   90.00
_cell.angle_beta   90.00
_cell.angle_gamma   90.00
#
_symmetry.space_group_name_H-M   'P 1'
#
loop_
_entity.id
_entity.type
_entity.pdbx_description
1 polymer ?
#
loop_
_entity_poly.entity_id
_entity_poly.type
_entity_poly.pdbx_seq_one_letter_code
_entity_poly.pdbx_strand_id
1 'polypeptide(L)'
;MEGDVVVIQSIAELQTKDLRGKIVVTAQKWNGYGQTVKFRRIAGEAAKYGASAILVKSVTPFSLYTTHTGAGARGSPIPAACITPEEADMIMRWSDRGKRVVINLNITSAESDELVLSRNLVFEIPGSTLPNEVVLLSAHMDSWDIGQGALDDGGGRAAVRAAMLAIKRLAAVDPAFRPKR
;
A
#
# COMPACT_ATOMS: atom_id res chain seq x y z
N MET A 1 -21.23 -11.36 -3.57
CA MET A 1 -21.71 -11.86 -2.26
C MET A 1 -22.47 -10.76 -1.55
N GLU A 2 -23.34 -11.09 -0.61
CA GLU A 2 -24.06 -10.11 0.20
C GLU A 2 -23.94 -10.48 1.67
N GLY A 3 -23.79 -9.51 2.57
CA GLY A 3 -23.62 -9.79 3.98
C GLY A 3 -23.87 -8.61 4.90
N ASP A 4 -24.27 -8.94 6.13
CA ASP A 4 -24.33 -7.98 7.24
C ASP A 4 -22.95 -7.45 7.59
N VAL A 5 -22.88 -6.17 7.94
CA VAL A 5 -21.63 -5.50 8.29
C VAL A 5 -21.36 -5.55 9.79
N VAL A 6 -20.10 -5.79 10.14
CA VAL A 6 -19.54 -5.42 11.44
C VAL A 6 -18.41 -4.43 11.26
N VAL A 7 -18.50 -3.30 11.94
CA VAL A 7 -17.45 -2.28 11.93
C VAL A 7 -16.44 -2.57 13.03
N ILE A 8 -15.14 -2.42 12.77
CA ILE A 8 -14.08 -2.46 13.78
C ILE A 8 -13.23 -1.19 13.72
N GLN A 9 -12.80 -0.65 14.86
CA GLN A 9 -11.89 0.50 14.92
C GLN A 9 -10.48 0.09 15.34
N SER A 10 -10.34 -1.09 15.94
CA SER A 10 -9.09 -1.71 16.37
C SER A 10 -9.00 -3.16 15.88
N ILE A 11 -7.79 -3.67 15.67
CA ILE A 11 -7.58 -5.08 15.28
C ILE A 11 -8.01 -6.04 16.40
N ALA A 12 -7.91 -5.63 17.67
CA ALA A 12 -8.33 -6.44 18.81
C ALA A 12 -9.83 -6.78 18.79
N GLU A 13 -10.66 -5.94 18.16
CA GLU A 13 -12.10 -6.20 18.04
C GLU A 13 -12.44 -7.43 17.17
N LEU A 14 -11.48 -7.96 16.41
CA LEU A 14 -11.67 -9.23 15.69
C LEU A 14 -12.00 -10.40 16.65
N GLN A 15 -11.46 -10.35 17.87
CA GLN A 15 -11.67 -11.39 18.89
C GLN A 15 -12.95 -11.19 19.69
N THR A 16 -13.45 -9.96 19.77
CA THR A 16 -14.55 -9.61 20.69
C THR A 16 -15.89 -9.48 19.99
N LYS A 17 -15.92 -9.26 18.67
CA LYS A 17 -17.16 -9.14 17.89
C LYS A 17 -17.50 -10.45 17.18
N ASP A 18 -18.80 -10.72 17.00
CA ASP A 18 -19.26 -11.85 16.20
C ASP A 18 -19.11 -11.54 14.71
N LEU A 19 -18.11 -12.15 14.06
CA LEU A 19 -17.79 -11.93 12.66
C LEU A 19 -18.36 -13.01 11.73
N ARG A 20 -19.00 -14.06 12.27
CA ARG A 20 -19.41 -15.23 11.48
C ARG A 20 -20.36 -14.85 10.34
N GLY A 21 -19.90 -15.07 9.11
CA GLY A 21 -20.62 -14.76 7.88
C GLY A 21 -20.67 -13.27 7.51
N LYS A 22 -20.07 -12.39 8.32
CA LYS A 22 -20.21 -10.93 8.18
C LYS A 22 -19.08 -10.30 7.36
N ILE A 23 -19.40 -9.17 6.73
CA ILE A 23 -18.42 -8.32 6.06
C ILE A 23 -17.83 -7.37 7.12
N VAL A 24 -16.53 -7.48 7.35
CA VAL A 24 -15.83 -6.59 8.28
C VAL A 24 -15.52 -5.27 7.57
N VAL A 25 -15.91 -4.15 8.16
CA VAL A 25 -15.51 -2.81 7.69
C VAL A 25 -14.59 -2.20 8.73
N THR A 26 -13.37 -1.84 8.35
CA THR A 26 -12.46 -1.15 9.27
C THR A 26 -12.75 0.35 9.25
N ALA A 27 -12.77 0.98 10.42
CA ALA A 27 -12.99 2.42 10.60
C ALA A 27 -11.94 3.00 11.56
N GLN A 28 -10.70 2.54 11.42
CA GLN A 28 -9.59 2.96 12.26
C GLN A 28 -9.29 4.46 12.12
N LYS A 29 -8.83 5.08 13.20
CA LYS A 29 -8.27 6.43 13.16
C LYS A 29 -6.88 6.39 12.52
N TRP A 30 -6.51 7.47 11.83
CA TRP A 30 -5.14 7.65 11.36
C TRP A 30 -4.19 7.78 12.55
N ASN A 31 -3.11 6.99 12.54
CA ASN A 31 -2.07 7.04 13.57
C ASN A 31 -0.68 6.84 12.95
N GLY A 32 -0.45 7.49 11.80
CA GLY A 32 0.73 7.29 10.98
C GLY A 32 0.68 6.01 10.13
N TYR A 33 1.38 6.03 9.01
CA TYR A 33 1.33 4.97 8.00
C TYR A 33 1.65 3.59 8.59
N GLY A 34 2.76 3.48 9.35
CA GLY A 34 3.23 2.21 9.89
C GLY A 34 2.25 1.50 10.83
N GLN A 35 1.43 2.25 11.58
CA GLN A 35 0.39 1.65 12.42
C GLN A 35 -0.88 1.37 11.62
N THR A 36 -1.33 2.33 10.81
CA THR A 36 -2.59 2.21 10.08
C THR A 36 -2.53 1.16 8.96
N VAL A 37 -1.38 0.93 8.32
CA VAL A 37 -1.22 -0.08 7.26
C VAL A 37 -1.44 -1.51 7.74
N LYS A 38 -1.35 -1.77 9.06
CA LYS A 38 -1.59 -3.10 9.63
C LYS A 38 -2.99 -3.63 9.31
N PHE A 39 -4.00 -2.76 9.23
CA PHE A 39 -5.37 -3.14 8.85
C PHE A 39 -5.48 -3.68 7.42
N ARG A 40 -4.54 -3.37 6.52
CA ARG A 40 -4.52 -3.96 5.17
C ARG A 40 -4.14 -5.45 5.17
N ARG A 41 -3.58 -5.95 6.28
CA ARG A 41 -3.00 -7.30 6.41
C ARG A 41 -3.83 -8.28 7.25
N ILE A 42 -5.00 -7.87 7.72
CA ILE A 42 -5.80 -8.68 8.67
C ILE A 42 -6.86 -9.56 8.00
N ALA A 43 -6.94 -9.63 6.67
CA ALA A 43 -7.95 -10.43 5.98
C ALA A 43 -7.91 -11.91 6.39
N GLY A 44 -6.71 -12.52 6.39
CA GLY A 44 -6.53 -13.90 6.85
C GLY A 44 -6.81 -14.09 8.34
N GLU A 45 -6.56 -13.07 9.18
CA GLU A 45 -6.87 -13.14 10.61
C GLU A 45 -8.38 -13.04 10.86
N ALA A 46 -9.06 -12.10 10.21
CA ALA A 46 -10.51 -11.95 10.29
C ALA A 46 -11.25 -13.22 9.82
N ALA A 47 -10.71 -13.92 8.81
CA ALA A 47 -11.25 -15.18 8.34
C ALA A 47 -11.26 -16.27 9.43
N LYS A 48 -10.26 -16.32 10.32
CA LYS A 48 -10.22 -17.29 11.44
C LYS A 48 -11.38 -17.11 12.42
N TYR A 49 -11.92 -15.89 12.51
CA TYR A 49 -13.09 -15.55 13.33
C TYR A 49 -14.42 -15.64 12.54
N GLY A 50 -14.37 -16.11 11.29
CA GLY A 50 -15.55 -16.38 10.47
C GLY A 50 -16.03 -15.22 9.61
N ALA A 51 -15.26 -14.13 9.48
CA ALA A 51 -15.56 -13.06 8.54
C ALA A 51 -15.67 -13.63 7.11
N SER A 52 -16.59 -13.09 6.31
CA SER A 52 -16.81 -13.53 4.92
C SER A 52 -16.13 -12.63 3.89
N ALA A 53 -15.83 -11.38 4.25
CA ALA A 53 -15.01 -10.43 3.51
C ALA A 53 -14.49 -9.34 4.43
N ILE A 54 -13.52 -8.54 3.96
CA ILE A 54 -13.07 -7.33 4.65
C ILE A 54 -12.96 -6.12 3.71
N LEU A 55 -13.49 -5.00 4.15
CA LEU A 55 -13.35 -3.69 3.52
C LEU A 55 -12.53 -2.79 4.44
N VAL A 56 -11.35 -2.43 3.99
CA VAL A 56 -10.36 -1.68 4.77
C VAL A 56 -10.52 -0.19 4.46
N LYS A 57 -10.74 0.63 5.49
CA LYS A 57 -10.62 2.08 5.34
C LYS A 57 -9.23 2.43 4.84
N SER A 58 -9.18 3.19 3.75
CA SER A 58 -7.93 3.60 3.09
C SER A 58 -6.92 4.17 4.08
N VAL A 59 -5.66 3.75 3.93
CA VAL A 59 -4.55 4.06 4.85
C VAL A 59 -3.99 5.45 4.55
N THR A 60 -4.76 6.49 4.82
CA THR A 60 -4.39 7.88 4.49
C THR A 60 -4.85 8.85 5.58
N PRO A 61 -4.10 9.93 5.88
CA PRO A 61 -4.52 10.95 6.84
C PRO A 61 -5.70 11.81 6.35
N PHE A 62 -5.83 11.99 5.03
CA PHE A 62 -6.92 12.74 4.41
C PHE A 62 -7.41 12.01 3.15
N SER A 63 -8.65 12.26 2.76
CA SER A 63 -9.25 11.62 1.60
C SER A 63 -9.12 12.49 0.35
N LEU A 64 -8.92 11.82 -0.78
CA LEU A 64 -9.09 12.38 -2.12
C LEU A 64 -10.33 11.78 -2.82
N TYR A 65 -11.21 11.13 -2.05
CA TYR A 65 -12.30 10.30 -2.56
C TYR A 65 -11.81 9.17 -3.48
N THR A 66 -10.62 8.66 -3.16
CA THR A 66 -9.98 7.52 -3.84
C THR A 66 -9.62 6.45 -2.83
N THR A 67 -9.51 5.21 -3.28
CA THR A 67 -9.05 4.11 -2.46
C THR A 67 -7.53 4.06 -2.42
N HIS A 68 -6.97 3.59 -1.30
CA HIS A 68 -5.53 3.41 -1.16
C HIS A 68 -5.17 1.93 -1.22
N THR A 69 -4.92 1.45 -2.44
CA THR A 69 -4.54 0.05 -2.69
C THR A 69 -3.18 -0.30 -2.07
N GLY A 70 -2.90 -1.60 -2.03
CA GLY A 70 -1.56 -2.09 -1.79
C GLY A 70 -1.51 -3.53 -1.29
N ALA A 71 -0.30 -4.06 -1.15
CA ALA A 71 -0.10 -5.43 -0.69
C ALA A 71 -0.64 -5.64 0.75
N GLY A 72 -1.32 -6.76 0.96
CA GLY A 72 -1.73 -7.16 2.31
C GLY A 72 -2.69 -8.35 2.41
N ALA A 73 -3.40 -8.70 1.33
CA ALA A 73 -4.38 -9.79 1.35
C ALA A 73 -4.06 -10.96 0.41
N ARG A 74 -2.85 -11.02 -0.16
CA ARG A 74 -2.43 -12.14 -1.01
C ARG A 74 -2.50 -13.46 -0.23
N GLY A 75 -3.12 -14.49 -0.81
CA GLY A 75 -3.34 -15.78 -0.15
C GLY A 75 -4.40 -15.78 0.95
N SER A 76 -5.14 -14.68 1.16
CA SER A 76 -6.28 -14.65 2.08
C SER A 76 -7.41 -15.56 1.58
N PRO A 77 -8.07 -16.36 2.45
CA PRO A 77 -9.19 -17.19 2.06
C PRO A 77 -10.50 -16.40 1.85
N ILE A 78 -10.51 -15.11 2.20
CA ILE A 78 -11.64 -14.21 2.02
C ILE A 78 -11.25 -12.98 1.20
N PRO A 79 -12.17 -12.42 0.38
CA PRO A 79 -11.90 -11.23 -0.40
C PRO A 79 -11.65 -10.02 0.51
N ALA A 80 -10.73 -9.16 0.05
CA ALA A 80 -10.37 -7.93 0.73
C ALA A 80 -10.28 -6.79 -0.29
N ALA A 81 -10.84 -5.63 0.05
CA ALA A 81 -10.70 -4.42 -0.75
C ALA A 81 -10.51 -3.20 0.17
N CYS A 82 -9.98 -2.11 -0.38
CA CYS A 82 -9.98 -0.82 0.31
C CYS A 82 -11.22 -0.02 -0.10
N ILE A 83 -11.78 0.73 0.84
CA ILE A 83 -12.84 1.71 0.61
C ILE A 83 -12.38 3.10 1.03
N THR A 84 -13.08 4.14 0.58
CA THR A 84 -12.74 5.52 0.93
C THR A 84 -12.93 5.77 2.44
N PRO A 85 -12.20 6.74 3.03
CA PRO A 85 -12.46 7.19 4.39
C PRO A 85 -13.92 7.59 4.63
N GLU A 86 -14.54 8.26 3.65
CA GLU A 86 -15.93 8.70 3.71
C GLU A 86 -16.92 7.54 3.85
N GLU A 87 -16.77 6.50 3.03
CA GLU A 87 -17.63 5.32 3.07
C GLU A 87 -17.49 4.58 4.40
N ALA A 88 -16.25 4.33 4.84
CA ALA A 88 -16.00 3.67 6.11
C ALA A 88 -16.61 4.44 7.30
N ASP A 89 -16.42 5.77 7.32
CA ASP A 89 -16.95 6.61 8.40
C ASP A 89 -18.48 6.74 8.32
N MET A 90 -19.07 6.73 7.12
CA MET A 90 -20.52 6.70 6.93
C MET A 90 -21.12 5.41 7.48
N ILE A 91 -20.53 4.26 7.12
CA ILE A 91 -20.95 2.94 7.60
C ILE A 91 -20.85 2.86 9.11
N MET A 92 -19.73 3.33 9.68
CA MET A 92 -19.55 3.43 11.14
C MET A 92 -20.67 4.25 11.78
N ARG A 93 -20.96 5.46 11.28
CA ARG A 93 -22.04 6.30 11.82
C ARG A 93 -23.42 5.64 11.73
N TRP A 94 -23.70 4.83 10.71
CA TRP A 94 -24.96 4.06 10.66
C TRP A 94 -24.98 2.93 11.69
N SER A 95 -23.86 2.20 11.82
CA SER A 95 -23.72 1.13 12.80
C SER A 95 -23.84 1.65 14.24
N ASP A 96 -23.21 2.80 14.56
CA ASP A 96 -23.30 3.46 15.88
C ASP A 96 -24.73 3.90 16.22
N ARG A 97 -25.55 4.19 15.20
CA ARG A 97 -26.99 4.49 15.35
C ARG A 97 -27.87 3.23 15.44
N GLY A 98 -27.27 2.05 15.57
CA GLY A 98 -27.98 0.76 15.62
C GLY A 98 -28.67 0.39 14.31
N LYS A 99 -28.28 0.98 13.18
CA LYS A 99 -28.85 0.64 11.88
C LYS A 99 -28.17 -0.62 11.34
N ARG A 100 -28.99 -1.55 10.83
CA ARG A 100 -28.51 -2.70 10.07
C ARG A 100 -27.93 -2.20 8.74
N VAL A 101 -26.66 -2.49 8.49
CA VAL A 101 -25.99 -2.20 7.22
C VAL A 101 -25.72 -3.54 6.54
N VAL A 102 -26.15 -3.65 5.28
CA VAL A 102 -25.93 -4.80 4.41
C VAL A 102 -25.16 -4.31 3.21
N ILE A 103 -24.09 -5.02 2.84
CA ILE A 103 -23.29 -4.71 1.65
C ILE A 103 -23.45 -5.84 0.65
N ASN A 104 -23.79 -5.46 -0.58
CA ASN A 104 -23.61 -6.32 -1.74
C ASN A 104 -22.23 -6.03 -2.34
N LEU A 105 -21.37 -7.04 -2.32
CA LEU A 105 -19.97 -6.96 -2.72
C LEU A 105 -19.74 -7.78 -3.99
N ASN A 106 -19.29 -7.11 -5.05
CA ASN A 106 -18.83 -7.73 -6.27
C ASN A 106 -17.37 -7.33 -6.51
N ILE A 107 -16.45 -8.21 -6.14
CA ILE A 107 -15.00 -8.05 -6.39
C ILE A 107 -14.59 -9.16 -7.34
N THR A 108 -13.90 -8.78 -8.41
CA THR A 108 -13.24 -9.71 -9.31
C THR A 108 -11.74 -9.42 -9.32
N SER A 109 -10.96 -10.46 -9.09
CA SER A 109 -9.49 -10.42 -9.17
C SER A 109 -9.00 -11.81 -9.55
N ALA A 110 -7.96 -11.90 -10.36
CA ALA A 110 -7.30 -13.16 -10.68
C ALA A 110 -5.85 -13.07 -10.23
N GLU A 111 -5.39 -14.09 -9.50
CA GLU A 111 -3.96 -14.31 -9.33
C GLU A 111 -3.47 -15.15 -10.51
N SER A 112 -2.30 -14.80 -11.03
CA SER A 112 -1.61 -15.60 -12.03
C SER A 112 -0.40 -16.27 -11.39
N ASP A 113 -0.27 -17.58 -11.60
CA ASP A 113 0.95 -18.33 -11.26
C ASP A 113 2.10 -18.06 -12.24
N GLU A 114 1.81 -17.35 -13.34
CA GLU A 114 2.82 -16.94 -14.31
C GLU A 114 3.72 -15.87 -13.72
N LEU A 115 4.99 -16.22 -13.54
CA LEU A 115 6.01 -15.25 -13.20
C LEU A 115 6.24 -14.30 -14.37
N VAL A 116 6.03 -13.01 -14.12
CA VAL A 116 6.38 -11.96 -15.07
C VAL A 116 7.81 -11.49 -14.86
N LEU A 117 8.54 -11.30 -15.96
CA LEU A 117 9.90 -10.79 -15.91
C LEU A 117 9.89 -9.29 -15.56
N SER A 118 10.45 -8.95 -14.40
CA SER A 118 10.81 -7.58 -14.03
C SER A 118 12.29 -7.30 -14.27
N ARG A 119 12.71 -6.03 -14.20
CA ARG A 119 14.09 -5.61 -14.43
C ARG A 119 14.52 -4.54 -13.43
N ASN A 120 15.70 -4.74 -12.86
CA ASN A 120 16.46 -3.66 -12.25
C ASN A 120 17.25 -2.93 -13.33
N LEU A 121 17.22 -1.60 -13.33
CA LEU A 121 18.08 -0.78 -14.17
C LEU A 121 19.21 -0.22 -13.31
N VAL A 122 20.44 -0.53 -13.69
CA VAL A 122 21.64 -0.11 -12.97
C VAL A 122 22.45 0.81 -13.87
N PHE A 123 22.81 1.98 -13.34
CA PHE A 123 23.72 2.92 -13.96
C PHE A 123 24.90 3.15 -13.02
N GLU A 124 26.10 3.11 -13.57
CA GLU A 124 27.33 3.21 -12.79
C GLU A 124 28.17 4.40 -13.28
N ILE A 125 28.78 5.10 -12.31
CA ILE A 125 29.87 6.05 -12.56
C ILE A 125 31.06 5.46 -11.82
N PRO A 126 32.05 4.87 -12.53
CA PRO A 126 33.18 4.23 -11.87
C PRO A 126 33.98 5.21 -10.99
N GLY A 127 34.30 4.78 -9.77
CA GLY A 127 35.21 5.50 -8.89
C GLY A 127 36.63 5.59 -9.48
N SER A 128 37.31 6.70 -9.23
CA SER A 128 38.65 6.96 -9.78
C SER A 128 39.79 6.34 -8.97
N THR A 129 39.68 6.31 -7.63
CA THR A 129 40.76 5.84 -6.74
C THR A 129 40.38 4.62 -5.91
N LEU A 130 39.07 4.42 -5.69
CA LEU A 130 38.48 3.36 -4.88
C LEU A 130 37.36 2.67 -5.69
N PRO A 131 37.65 2.09 -6.87
CA PRO A 131 36.62 1.59 -7.79
C PRO A 131 35.80 0.41 -7.25
N ASN A 132 36.22 -0.20 -6.13
CA ASN A 132 35.53 -1.32 -5.49
C ASN A 132 34.63 -0.88 -4.31
N GLU A 133 34.66 0.41 -3.92
CA GLU A 133 33.74 0.96 -2.93
C GLU A 133 32.49 1.51 -3.65
N VAL A 134 31.30 1.19 -3.14
CA VAL A 134 30.04 1.54 -3.82
C VAL A 134 29.21 2.47 -2.94
N VAL A 135 28.76 3.58 -3.53
CA VAL A 135 27.66 4.39 -2.99
C VAL A 135 26.40 4.10 -3.79
N LEU A 136 25.42 3.45 -3.17
CA LEU A 136 24.16 3.11 -3.84
C LEU A 136 23.14 4.25 -3.68
N LEU A 137 22.74 4.82 -4.82
CA LEU A 137 21.56 5.68 -4.93
C LEU A 137 20.46 4.89 -5.61
N SER A 138 19.33 4.68 -4.94
CA SER A 138 18.25 3.83 -5.45
C SER A 138 16.88 4.49 -5.35
N ALA A 139 16.00 4.03 -6.23
CA ALA A 139 14.58 4.33 -6.31
C ALA A 139 13.92 3.12 -6.98
N HIS A 140 12.63 2.90 -6.73
CA HIS A 140 11.91 1.79 -7.38
C HIS A 140 11.11 2.29 -8.59
N MET A 141 10.79 1.38 -9.52
CA MET A 141 10.25 1.71 -10.84
C MET A 141 8.83 1.22 -11.07
N ASP A 142 8.39 0.23 -10.32
CA ASP A 142 7.01 -0.17 -10.25
C ASP A 142 6.16 0.87 -9.50
N SER A 143 4.84 0.73 -9.62
CA SER A 143 3.90 1.50 -8.83
C SER A 143 2.58 0.74 -8.77
N TRP A 144 1.67 1.22 -7.93
CA TRP A 144 0.30 0.73 -7.94
C TRP A 144 -0.46 1.24 -9.18
N ASP A 145 -1.39 0.41 -9.64
CA ASP A 145 -2.13 0.52 -10.90
C ASP A 145 -3.26 1.57 -10.88
N ILE A 146 -3.63 2.08 -9.71
CA ILE A 146 -4.71 3.07 -9.56
C ILE A 146 -4.28 4.53 -9.74
N GLY A 147 -3.02 4.77 -10.13
CA GLY A 147 -2.45 6.11 -10.27
C GLY A 147 -1.31 6.17 -11.29
N GLN A 148 -0.53 7.24 -11.25
CA GLN A 148 0.59 7.48 -12.18
C GLN A 148 1.97 7.23 -11.53
N GLY A 149 2.02 6.75 -10.28
CA GLY A 149 3.27 6.50 -9.57
C GLY A 149 4.18 7.72 -9.40
N ALA A 150 3.63 8.94 -9.43
CA ALA A 150 4.44 10.16 -9.51
C ALA A 150 5.31 10.41 -8.27
N LEU A 151 4.77 10.20 -7.06
CA LEU A 151 5.52 10.35 -5.81
C LEU A 151 6.04 9.02 -5.25
N ASP A 152 5.37 7.91 -5.57
CA ASP A 152 5.76 6.56 -5.18
C ASP A 152 5.93 5.71 -6.45
N ASP A 153 7.11 5.67 -7.07
CA ASP A 153 8.36 6.41 -6.70
C ASP A 153 8.99 7.18 -7.87
N GLY A 154 8.15 7.74 -8.76
CA GLY A 154 8.61 8.59 -9.86
C GLY A 154 9.49 9.76 -9.40
N GLY A 155 9.18 10.35 -8.24
CA GLY A 155 9.94 11.42 -7.61
C GLY A 155 11.34 10.98 -7.18
N GLY A 156 11.45 9.84 -6.48
CA GLY A 156 12.74 9.28 -6.10
C GLY A 156 13.59 8.93 -7.32
N ARG A 157 12.97 8.35 -8.36
CA ARG A 157 13.66 8.08 -9.64
C ARG A 157 14.19 9.34 -10.29
N ALA A 158 13.37 10.40 -10.34
CA ALA A 158 13.78 11.68 -10.90
C ALA A 158 14.96 12.28 -10.11
N ALA A 159 14.92 12.20 -8.78
CA ALA A 159 15.99 12.67 -7.91
C ALA A 159 17.30 11.90 -8.12
N VAL A 160 17.26 10.55 -8.11
CA VAL A 160 18.44 9.70 -8.36
C VAL A 160 19.06 10.01 -9.72
N ARG A 161 18.23 10.10 -10.78
CA ARG A 161 18.71 10.43 -12.13
C ARG A 161 19.33 11.82 -12.19
N ALA A 162 18.69 12.81 -11.56
CA ALA A 162 19.20 14.18 -11.53
C ALA A 162 20.55 14.28 -10.81
N ALA A 163 20.68 13.61 -9.66
CA ALA A 163 21.94 13.55 -8.91
C ALA A 163 23.07 12.91 -9.73
N MET A 164 22.81 11.76 -10.35
CA MET A 164 23.79 11.06 -11.20
C MET A 164 24.22 11.92 -12.40
N LEU A 165 23.27 12.60 -13.04
CA LEU A 165 23.55 13.48 -14.18
C LEU A 165 24.37 14.71 -13.76
N ALA A 166 24.06 15.28 -12.59
CA ALA A 166 24.80 16.41 -12.03
C ALA A 166 26.26 16.03 -11.73
N ILE A 167 26.49 14.90 -11.05
CA ILE A 167 27.84 14.38 -10.77
C ILE A 167 28.62 14.18 -12.08
N LYS A 168 28.02 13.50 -13.06
CA LYS A 168 28.68 13.23 -14.36
C LYS A 168 29.04 14.53 -15.10
N ARG A 169 28.14 15.52 -15.12
CA ARG A 169 28.36 16.80 -15.80
C ARG A 169 29.42 17.64 -15.10
N LEU A 170 29.40 17.70 -13.77
CA LEU A 170 30.40 18.42 -12.99
C LEU A 170 31.79 17.79 -13.14
N ALA A 171 31.89 16.46 -13.07
CA ALA A 171 33.14 15.73 -13.26
C ALA A 171 33.78 15.92 -14.66
N ALA A 172 32.98 16.32 -15.66
CA ALA A 172 33.45 16.62 -17.01
C ALA A 172 34.08 18.03 -17.13
N VAL A 173 33.68 18.98 -16.27
CA VAL A 173 34.18 20.36 -16.29
C VAL A 173 35.24 20.62 -15.21
N ASP A 174 35.14 19.95 -14.07
CA ASP A 174 36.08 20.07 -12.95
C ASP A 174 36.40 18.67 -12.37
N PRO A 175 37.66 18.20 -12.50
CA PRO A 175 38.10 16.92 -11.97
C PRO A 175 37.87 16.73 -10.47
N ALA A 176 37.72 17.80 -9.67
CA ALA A 176 37.42 17.71 -8.25
C ALA A 176 36.08 17.01 -7.96
N PHE A 177 35.15 17.01 -8.91
CA PHE A 177 33.86 16.33 -8.80
C PHE A 177 33.86 14.89 -9.29
N ARG A 178 35.00 14.35 -9.74
CA ARG A 178 35.10 12.92 -10.09
C ARG A 178 34.92 12.07 -8.83
N PRO A 179 33.95 11.13 -8.81
CA PRO A 179 33.80 10.23 -7.68
C PRO A 179 35.09 9.47 -7.40
N LYS A 180 35.49 9.43 -6.13
CA LYS A 180 36.64 8.61 -5.69
C LYS A 180 36.25 7.14 -5.62
N ARG A 181 35.02 6.89 -5.19
CA ARG A 181 34.28 5.63 -5.10
C ARG A 181 32.95 5.84 -5.82
#